data_AF-A0A356ZVD2-F1
#
_entry.id   AF-A0A356ZVD2-F1
#
_cell.length_a   1.000
_cell.length_b   1.000
_cell.length_c   1.000
_cell.angle_alpha   90.00
_cell.angle_beta   90.00
_cell.angle_gamma   90.00
#
_symmetry.space_group_name_H-M   'P 1'
#
loop_
_entity.id
_entity.type
_entity.pdbx_description
1 polymer ?
#
loop_
_entity_poly.entity_id
_entity_poly.type
_entity_poly.pdbx_seq_one_letter_code
_entity_poly.pdbx_strand_id
1 'polypeptide(L)'
;MEGDQETELFPPLKPIAGEFHVVKRRYSGFFGTDLDLLLRSIGVETLILAGQLTDVCVHYTAIDAHQYNYVVRVAEDCVAGSSKSAHDAALQAIEYHQHGAIRESQEIIDALAGYVPEKPWQISSRQDLWDQRWFLQSERI
;
A
#
# COMPACT_ATOMS: atom_id res chain seq x y z
N MET A 1 -16.06 -2.94 15.33
CA MET A 1 -17.06 -1.86 15.13
C MET A 1 -16.30 -0.62 14.68
N GLU A 2 -16.81 0.21 13.77
CA GLU A 2 -16.12 1.46 13.40
C GLU A 2 -16.23 2.47 14.55
N GLY A 3 -15.09 3.08 14.93
CA GLY A 3 -15.02 4.04 16.04
C GLY A 3 -14.92 3.41 17.43
N ASP A 4 -14.70 2.10 17.51
CA ASP A 4 -14.44 1.40 18.77
C ASP A 4 -12.98 1.58 19.18
N GLN A 5 -12.73 1.70 20.49
CA GLN A 5 -11.38 1.82 21.05
C GLN A 5 -10.49 0.63 20.68
N GLU A 6 -11.06 -0.57 20.54
CA GLU A 6 -10.33 -1.78 20.12
C GLU A 6 -9.90 -1.75 18.64
N THR A 7 -10.43 -0.79 17.86
CA THR A 7 -10.08 -0.58 16.45
C THR A 7 -9.15 0.61 16.24
N GLU A 8 -8.71 1.27 17.31
CA GLU A 8 -7.77 2.39 17.24
C GLU A 8 -6.40 1.93 16.75
N LEU A 9 -5.80 2.73 15.87
CA LEU A 9 -4.44 2.49 15.39
C LEU A 9 -3.43 2.69 16.52
N PHE A 10 -2.42 1.82 16.55
CA PHE A 10 -1.27 1.96 17.44
C PHE A 10 -0.67 3.38 17.27
N PRO A 11 -0.52 4.19 18.34
CA PRO A 11 -0.25 5.63 18.19
C PRO A 11 0.96 5.98 17.30
N PRO A 12 2.09 5.27 17.34
CA PRO A 12 3.23 5.51 16.44
C PRO A 12 2.95 5.25 14.95
N LEU A 13 1.87 4.54 14.61
CA LEU A 13 1.44 4.23 13.24
C LEU A 13 0.18 5.01 12.86
N LYS A 14 -0.19 6.06 13.61
CA LYS A 14 -1.26 6.96 13.20
C LYS A 14 -0.79 7.78 11.99
N PRO A 15 -1.62 7.89 10.93
CA PRO A 15 -1.26 8.65 9.75
C PRO A 15 -0.91 10.09 10.08
N ILE A 16 0.13 10.61 9.45
CA ILE A 16 0.49 12.04 9.52
C ILE A 16 -0.22 12.84 8.42
N ALA A 17 -0.07 14.17 8.44
CA ALA A 17 -0.66 15.02 7.41
C ALA A 17 -0.14 14.63 6.00
N GLY A 18 -1.06 14.44 5.06
CA GLY A 18 -0.76 14.00 3.69
C GLY A 18 -0.86 12.50 3.46
N GLU A 19 -0.96 11.69 4.51
CA GLU A 19 -1.18 10.25 4.39
C GLU A 19 -2.67 9.88 4.37
N PHE A 20 -3.02 8.89 3.55
CA PHE A 20 -4.39 8.42 3.42
C PHE A 20 -4.71 7.32 4.43
N HIS A 21 -5.87 7.41 5.07
CA HIS A 21 -6.41 6.35 5.92
C HIS A 21 -7.60 5.67 5.22
N VAL A 22 -7.42 4.42 4.82
CA VAL A 22 -8.48 3.61 4.20
C VAL A 22 -9.04 2.62 5.21
N VAL A 23 -10.30 2.81 5.61
CA VAL A 23 -11.00 1.89 6.51
C VAL A 23 -11.58 0.73 5.68
N LYS A 24 -11.30 -0.51 6.09
CA LYS A 24 -11.76 -1.73 5.42
C LYS A 24 -12.65 -2.57 6.33
N ARG A 25 -13.67 -3.20 5.75
CA ARG A 25 -14.61 -4.12 6.45
C ARG A 25 -14.36 -5.58 6.11
N ARG A 26 -13.37 -5.88 5.27
CA ARG A 26 -12.97 -7.21 4.81
C ARG A 26 -11.45 -7.34 4.83
N TYR A 27 -10.93 -8.51 4.45
CA TYR A 27 -9.51 -8.81 4.58
C TYR A 27 -8.65 -8.02 3.60
N SER A 28 -8.98 -8.05 2.31
CA SER A 28 -8.32 -7.23 1.30
C SER A 28 -8.53 -5.74 1.56
N GLY A 29 -7.47 -4.96 1.39
CA GLY A 29 -7.52 -3.50 1.38
C GLY A 29 -8.34 -2.93 0.21
N PHE A 30 -8.54 -3.69 -0.87
CA PHE A 30 -9.31 -3.28 -2.06
C PHE A 30 -10.79 -3.63 -1.97
N PHE A 31 -11.12 -4.76 -1.33
CA PHE A 31 -12.48 -5.27 -1.39
C PHE A 31 -13.47 -4.38 -0.62
N GLY A 32 -14.32 -3.69 -1.38
CA GLY A 32 -15.34 -2.79 -0.83
C GLY A 32 -14.76 -1.48 -0.28
N THR A 33 -13.63 -1.01 -0.82
CA THR A 33 -13.00 0.27 -0.48
C THR A 33 -12.68 1.05 -1.77
N ASP A 34 -12.27 2.32 -1.61
CA ASP A 34 -11.82 3.17 -2.72
C ASP A 34 -10.30 3.09 -2.96
N LEU A 35 -9.62 2.05 -2.47
CA LEU A 35 -8.14 1.97 -2.52
C LEU A 35 -7.59 2.00 -3.95
N ASP A 36 -8.13 1.22 -4.89
CA ASP A 36 -7.68 1.23 -6.30
C ASP A 36 -7.86 2.62 -6.94
N LEU A 37 -9.05 3.22 -6.74
CA LEU A 37 -9.34 4.56 -7.26
C LEU A 37 -8.35 5.60 -6.72
N LEU A 38 -8.09 5.55 -5.41
CA LEU A 38 -7.12 6.42 -4.76
C LEU A 38 -5.73 6.24 -5.37
N LEU A 39 -5.20 5.02 -5.37
CA LEU A 39 -3.86 4.71 -5.84
C LEU A 39 -3.66 5.11 -7.31
N ARG A 40 -4.65 4.87 -8.18
CA ARG A 40 -4.60 5.32 -9.59
C ARG A 40 -4.65 6.83 -9.72
N SER A 41 -5.44 7.51 -8.89
CA SER A 41 -5.52 8.97 -8.91
C SER A 41 -4.18 9.62 -8.55
N ILE A 42 -3.37 8.93 -7.75
CA ILE A 42 -2.01 9.30 -7.41
C ILE A 42 -0.97 8.44 -8.14
N GLY A 43 -1.26 7.93 -9.34
CA GLY A 43 -0.28 7.31 -10.23
C GLY A 43 0.61 6.23 -9.61
N VAL A 44 0.15 5.51 -8.59
CA VAL A 44 0.92 4.45 -7.95
C VAL A 44 0.95 3.23 -8.87
N GLU A 45 2.15 2.67 -9.06
CA GLU A 45 2.36 1.44 -9.83
C GLU A 45 2.88 0.30 -8.96
N THR A 46 3.55 0.62 -7.86
CA THR A 46 4.15 -0.34 -6.93
C THR A 46 3.59 -0.17 -5.52
N LEU A 47 3.20 -1.29 -4.90
CA LEU A 47 2.73 -1.35 -3.52
C LEU A 47 3.71 -2.12 -2.65
N ILE A 48 4.18 -1.47 -1.60
CA ILE A 48 4.94 -2.09 -0.52
C ILE A 48 3.99 -2.41 0.63
N LEU A 49 3.93 -3.66 1.05
CA LEU A 49 3.02 -4.17 2.07
C LEU A 49 3.79 -4.55 3.34
N ALA A 50 3.25 -4.12 4.48
CA ALA A 50 3.69 -4.44 5.83
C ALA A 50 2.47 -4.59 6.75
N GLY A 51 2.65 -5.21 7.92
CA GLY A 51 1.62 -5.38 8.94
C GLY A 51 1.12 -6.82 9.11
N GLN A 52 -0.12 -6.98 9.58
CA GLN A 52 -0.66 -8.27 9.98
C GLN A 52 -2.14 -8.47 9.59
N LEU A 53 -2.60 -9.69 9.32
CA LEU A 53 -1.84 -10.95 9.30
C LEU A 53 -1.30 -11.27 7.89
N THR A 54 -0.09 -11.85 7.81
CA THR A 54 0.55 -12.28 6.55
C THR A 54 -0.37 -13.18 5.73
N ASP A 55 -0.94 -14.20 6.36
CA ASP A 55 -1.80 -15.24 5.76
C ASP A 55 -3.26 -14.83 5.57
N VAL A 56 -3.61 -13.58 5.94
CA VAL A 56 -4.97 -13.07 5.80
C VAL A 56 -4.94 -11.71 5.09
N CYS A 57 -4.91 -10.60 5.83
CA CYS A 57 -5.09 -9.27 5.26
C CYS A 57 -3.99 -8.92 4.25
N VAL A 58 -2.74 -9.27 4.53
CA VAL A 58 -1.61 -8.99 3.63
C VAL A 58 -1.74 -9.85 2.36
N HIS A 59 -1.96 -11.16 2.50
CA HIS A 59 -2.16 -12.07 1.38
C HIS A 59 -3.29 -11.61 0.45
N TYR A 60 -4.50 -11.40 0.97
CA TYR A 60 -5.63 -10.98 0.12
C TYR A 60 -5.39 -9.62 -0.56
N THR A 61 -4.72 -8.69 0.12
CA THR A 61 -4.37 -7.39 -0.48
C THR A 61 -3.31 -7.55 -1.57
N ALA A 62 -2.32 -8.43 -1.38
CA ALA A 62 -1.27 -8.71 -2.36
C ALA A 62 -1.84 -9.37 -3.63
N ILE A 63 -2.76 -10.33 -3.49
CA ILE A 63 -3.37 -10.99 -4.64
C ILE A 63 -4.26 -10.01 -5.42
N ASP A 64 -5.10 -9.23 -4.73
CA ASP A 64 -5.91 -8.21 -5.41
C ASP A 64 -5.03 -7.16 -6.10
N ALA A 65 -3.96 -6.69 -5.44
CA ALA A 65 -2.99 -5.77 -6.03
C ALA A 65 -2.39 -6.33 -7.33
N HIS A 66 -1.96 -7.59 -7.31
CA HIS A 66 -1.45 -8.27 -8.51
C HIS A 66 -2.52 -8.34 -9.61
N GLN A 67 -3.77 -8.67 -9.28
CA GLN A 67 -4.88 -8.72 -10.23
C GLN A 67 -5.22 -7.35 -10.83
N TYR A 68 -5.02 -6.27 -10.07
CA TYR A 68 -5.13 -4.89 -10.56
C TYR A 68 -3.90 -4.38 -11.32
N ASN A 69 -2.90 -5.23 -11.56
CA ASN A 69 -1.63 -4.95 -12.23
C ASN A 69 -0.67 -4.03 -11.45
N TYR A 70 -0.77 -3.99 -10.12
CA TYR A 70 0.28 -3.38 -9.30
C TYR A 70 1.48 -4.31 -9.16
N VAL A 71 2.68 -3.73 -9.15
CA VAL A 71 3.89 -4.41 -8.69
C VAL A 71 3.80 -4.53 -7.17
N VAL A 72 3.94 -5.73 -6.63
CA VAL A 72 3.81 -6.00 -5.20
C VAL A 72 5.18 -6.25 -4.60
N ARG A 73 5.47 -5.62 -3.47
CA ARG A 73 6.60 -5.93 -2.58
C ARG A 73 6.05 -6.16 -1.17
N VAL A 74 6.35 -7.28 -0.56
CA VAL A 74 6.04 -7.55 0.85
C VAL A 74 7.36 -7.50 1.60
N ALA A 75 7.44 -6.61 2.60
CA ALA A 75 8.57 -6.56 3.52
C ALA A 75 8.44 -7.72 4.52
N GLU A 76 9.17 -8.82 4.30
CA GLU A 76 8.94 -10.09 5.00
C GLU A 76 9.23 -10.01 6.50
N ASP A 77 10.24 -9.24 6.88
CA ASP A 77 10.62 -8.89 8.25
C ASP A 77 9.65 -7.89 8.92
N CYS A 78 8.71 -7.33 8.15
CA CYS A 78 7.69 -6.38 8.60
C CYS A 78 6.27 -6.95 8.55
N VAL A 79 6.11 -8.27 8.38
CA VAL A 79 4.80 -8.93 8.43
C VAL A 79 4.77 -10.08 9.44
N ALA A 80 3.62 -10.33 10.04
CA ALA A 80 3.42 -11.42 10.99
C ALA A 80 2.15 -12.21 10.67
N GLY A 81 2.23 -13.54 10.63
CA GLY A 81 1.07 -14.40 10.36
C GLY A 81 0.46 -15.02 11.63
N SER A 82 -0.65 -15.73 11.45
CA SER A 82 -1.37 -16.42 12.53
C SER A 82 -0.59 -17.57 13.16
N SER A 83 0.33 -18.16 12.40
CA SER A 83 1.33 -19.13 12.84
C SER A 83 2.51 -19.11 11.88
N LYS A 84 3.65 -19.70 12.28
CA LYS A 84 4.82 -19.77 11.39
C LYS A 84 4.51 -20.48 10.07
N SER A 85 3.83 -21.63 10.11
CA SER A 85 3.50 -22.38 8.89
C SER A 85 2.53 -21.63 7.98
N ALA A 86 1.53 -20.94 8.54
CA ALA A 86 0.60 -20.12 7.76
C ALA A 86 1.30 -18.91 7.13
N HIS A 87 2.15 -18.22 7.90
CA HIS A 87 2.98 -17.12 7.43
C HIS A 87 3.88 -17.57 6.25
N ASP A 88 4.66 -18.63 6.42
CA ASP A 88 5.57 -19.14 5.40
C ASP A 88 4.80 -19.56 4.13
N ALA A 89 3.67 -20.24 4.27
CA ALA A 89 2.83 -20.66 3.15
C ALA A 89 2.24 -19.46 2.39
N ALA A 90 1.82 -18.42 3.10
CA ALA A 90 1.28 -17.22 2.48
C ALA A 90 2.33 -16.42 1.72
N LEU A 91 3.55 -16.28 2.26
CA LEU A 91 4.67 -15.65 1.54
C LEU A 91 5.01 -16.44 0.26
N GLN A 92 5.07 -17.77 0.34
CA GLN A 92 5.31 -18.62 -0.83
C GLN A 92 4.22 -18.47 -1.90
N ALA A 93 2.95 -18.37 -1.50
CA ALA A 93 1.86 -18.15 -2.43
C ALA A 93 1.95 -16.77 -3.10
N ILE A 94 2.27 -15.72 -2.34
CA ILE A 94 2.45 -14.37 -2.90
C ILE A 94 3.61 -14.36 -3.90
N GLU A 95 4.75 -14.96 -3.56
CA GLU A 95 5.92 -15.09 -4.44
C GLU A 95 5.60 -15.87 -5.72
N TYR A 96 4.77 -16.91 -5.63
CA TYR A 96 4.30 -17.67 -6.79
C TYR A 96 3.46 -16.81 -7.74
N HIS A 97 2.58 -15.95 -7.20
CA HIS A 97 1.73 -15.08 -8.01
C HIS A 97 2.52 -13.94 -8.67
N GLN A 98 3.51 -13.40 -7.98
CA GLN A 98 4.38 -12.36 -8.53
C GLN A 98 5.83 -12.59 -8.08
N HIS A 99 6.65 -13.10 -8.99
CA HIS A 99 8.05 -13.38 -8.68
C HIS A 99 8.78 -12.09 -8.27
N GLY A 100 9.55 -12.18 -7.19
CA GLY A 100 10.24 -11.06 -6.58
C GLY A 100 9.37 -10.18 -5.70
N ALA A 101 8.20 -10.68 -5.26
CA ALA A 101 7.34 -9.95 -4.35
C ALA A 101 7.91 -9.93 -2.93
N ILE A 102 8.55 -10.99 -2.47
CA ILE A 102 9.05 -11.06 -1.09
C ILE A 102 10.43 -10.42 -1.01
N ARG A 103 10.61 -9.43 -0.13
CA ARG A 103 11.87 -8.69 0.07
C ARG A 103 12.10 -8.41 1.55
N GLU A 104 13.36 -8.27 1.92
CA GLU A 104 13.74 -7.68 3.20
C GLU A 104 13.47 -6.18 3.19
N SER A 105 13.01 -5.61 4.29
CA SER A 105 12.71 -4.17 4.38
C SER A 105 13.91 -3.29 4.01
N GLN A 106 15.13 -3.71 4.38
CA GLN A 106 16.35 -2.98 4.06
C GLN A 106 16.60 -2.90 2.54
N GLU A 107 16.33 -3.97 1.78
CA GLU A 107 16.47 -3.96 0.32
C GLU A 107 15.50 -2.97 -0.33
N ILE A 108 14.28 -2.87 0.21
CA ILE A 108 13.28 -1.90 -0.23
C ILE A 108 13.75 -0.48 0.08
N ILE A 109 14.25 -0.23 1.29
CA ILE A 109 14.76 1.07 1.72
C ILE A 109 15.94 1.51 0.83
N ASP A 110 16.88 0.60 0.57
CA ASP A 110 18.05 0.88 -0.26
C ASP A 110 17.65 1.21 -1.71
N ALA A 111 16.64 0.52 -2.25
CA ALA A 111 16.09 0.83 -3.57
C ALA A 111 15.39 2.20 -3.62
N LEU A 112 14.79 2.63 -2.50
CA LEU A 112 14.12 3.93 -2.39
C LEU A 112 15.09 5.09 -2.11
N ALA A 113 16.29 4.83 -1.59
CA ALA A 113 17.24 5.87 -1.18
C ALA A 113 17.66 6.84 -2.31
N GLY A 114 17.49 6.44 -3.58
CA GLY A 114 17.71 7.29 -4.76
C GLY A 114 16.44 7.58 -5.56
N TYR A 115 15.27 7.15 -5.09
CA TYR A 115 14.02 7.34 -5.80
C TYR A 115 13.56 8.80 -5.70
N VAL A 116 13.57 9.48 -6.84
CA VAL A 116 12.94 10.79 -7.00
C VAL A 116 11.63 10.57 -7.76
N PRO A 117 10.46 10.72 -7.13
CA PRO A 117 9.20 10.56 -7.83
C PRO A 117 9.11 11.60 -8.96
N GLU A 118 8.80 11.14 -10.18
CA GLU A 118 8.61 12.03 -11.35
C GLU A 118 7.54 13.10 -11.09
N LYS A 119 6.61 12.81 -10.18
CA LYS A 119 5.60 13.73 -9.66
C LYS A 119 5.72 13.78 -8.14
N PRO A 120 6.38 14.79 -7.55
CA PRO A 120 6.43 14.91 -6.11
C PRO A 120 5.00 15.09 -5.58
N TRP A 121 4.52 14.12 -4.80
CA TRP A 121 3.22 14.13 -4.13
C TRP A 121 3.21 15.14 -2.97
N GLN A 122 3.54 16.41 -3.22
CA GLN A 122 3.36 17.49 -2.27
C GLN A 122 1.89 17.95 -2.33
N ILE A 123 1.01 17.18 -1.68
CA ILE A 123 -0.37 17.60 -1.43
C ILE A 123 -0.42 18.03 0.04
N SER A 124 -0.05 19.28 0.29
CA SER A 124 -0.14 19.91 1.60
C SER A 124 -1.51 20.53 1.86
N SER A 125 -2.32 20.70 0.80
CA SER A 125 -3.65 21.32 0.88
C SER A 125 -4.62 20.82 -0.22
N ARG A 126 -5.92 21.09 -0.01
CA ARG A 126 -6.97 20.85 -1.03
C ARG A 126 -6.78 21.70 -2.29
N GLN A 127 -6.02 22.80 -2.20
CA GLN A 127 -5.70 23.70 -3.31
C GLN A 127 -4.65 23.08 -4.24
N ASP A 128 -3.68 22.37 -3.67
CA ASP A 128 -2.58 21.73 -4.40
C ASP A 128 -3.09 20.66 -5.38
N LEU A 129 -4.21 20.00 -5.04
CA LEU A 129 -4.94 19.06 -5.90
C LEU A 129 -5.49 19.72 -7.19
N TRP A 130 -5.89 20.99 -7.12
CA TRP A 130 -6.42 21.74 -8.27
C TRP A 130 -5.30 22.38 -9.08
N ASP A 131 -4.21 22.80 -8.45
CA ASP A 131 -3.08 23.42 -9.13
C ASP A 131 -2.30 22.40 -10.00
N GLN A 132 -2.19 21.14 -9.56
CA GLN A 132 -1.65 20.06 -10.41
C GLN A 132 -2.53 19.74 -11.63
N ARG A 133 -3.85 20.01 -11.58
CA ARG A 133 -4.75 19.87 -12.73
C ARG A 133 -4.51 20.93 -13.81
N TRP A 134 -4.14 22.15 -13.42
CA TRP A 134 -3.86 23.24 -14.37
C TRP A 134 -2.57 23.01 -15.16
N PHE A 135 -1.52 22.50 -14.52
CA PHE A 135 -0.25 22.18 -15.18
C PHE A 135 -0.40 21.13 -16.30
N LEU A 136 -1.27 20.13 -16.08
CA LEU A 136 -1.55 19.05 -17.06
C LEU A 136 -2.48 19.47 -18.23
N GLN A 137 -3.13 20.63 -18.13
CA GLN A 137 -3.95 21.20 -19.21
C GLN A 137 -3.18 22.24 -20.03
N SER A 138 -2.22 22.95 -19.44
CA SER A 138 -1.43 23.97 -20.14
C SER A 138 -0.33 23.42 -21.06
N GLU A 139 0.11 22.16 -20.87
CA GLU A 139 1.09 21.50 -21.76
C GLU A 139 0.44 20.79 -22.96
N ARG A 140 -0.89 20.94 -23.14
CA ARG A 140 -1.65 20.42 -24.29
C ARG A 140 -2.32 21.53 -25.11
N ILE A 141 -1.73 22.73 -25.13
CA ILE A 141 -2.11 23.82 -26.03
C ILE A 141 -0.86 24.36 -26.72
#